data_AF-A0A3P6QX13-F1
#
_entry.id   AF-A0A3P6QX13-F1
#
_cell.length_a   1.000
_cell.length_b   1.000
_cell.length_c   1.000
_cell.angle_alpha   90.00
_cell.angle_beta   90.00
_cell.angle_gamma   90.00
#
_symmetry.space_group_name_H-M   'P 1'
#
loop_
_entity.id
_entity.type
_entity.pdbx_description
1 polymer ?
#
loop_
_entity_poly.entity_id
_entity_poly.type
_entity_poly.pdbx_seq_one_letter_code
_entity_poly.pdbx_strand_id
1 'polypeptide(L)'
;MLVTSFRVVLYFLPGIFVSMDQPMNIPVYTDEELLSNCPPVEIPPPEIPVHLADNSGSRLLISKIVCENFKSYGGKRILGPFHKNFTCIIGPNGSGKSNVIDALLFVFGFRASKVRSKKLSSLIHNSDRLPSVDFCQVSVYFQRIIDTGQGVSDYEVVAGSEFVVSRKAFKDNSNAYYINESRAGFREVTSLLRQHGIDLDHNRFLILQGEVEQISLMKPKAATEYETGFLEYLEDIIGSSRFKKPLAILADRIERLKDIRLEKLARVKAVEKEKNELEVVRDEAMAYLRLMNKVIRVKNVIFQQNQKRELKQEAELKHQLTSVDTELEVSYCLFRMPCRRGSAPFVLLVCLYQQ
;
A
#
# COMPACT_ATOMS: atom_id res chain seq x y z
N MET A 1 -42.08 64.29 7.48
CA MET A 1 -41.80 63.86 6.10
C MET A 1 -40.50 64.53 5.66
N LEU A 2 -39.49 63.91 5.07
CA LEU A 2 -39.08 62.53 4.86
C LEU A 2 -37.60 62.65 4.42
N VAL A 3 -36.74 61.83 5.03
CA VAL A 3 -35.55 61.20 4.42
C VAL A 3 -34.44 62.11 3.89
N THR A 4 -33.39 62.27 4.69
CA THR A 4 -32.03 62.51 4.18
C THR A 4 -31.06 61.48 4.74
N SER A 5 -30.96 60.38 3.99
CA SER A 5 -29.80 59.50 3.76
C SER A 5 -28.64 59.56 4.79
N PHE A 6 -28.59 58.58 5.70
CA PHE A 6 -27.38 58.25 6.44
C PHE A 6 -26.40 57.53 5.52
N ARG A 7 -25.42 58.26 5.00
CA ARG A 7 -24.24 57.69 4.33
C ARG A 7 -23.19 57.39 5.41
N VAL A 8 -23.05 56.11 5.79
CA VAL A 8 -21.93 55.63 6.58
C VAL A 8 -20.68 55.74 5.70
N VAL A 9 -19.88 56.78 5.92
CA VAL A 9 -18.54 56.91 5.31
C VAL A 9 -17.60 56.02 6.12
N LEU A 10 -17.40 54.79 5.64
CA LEU A 10 -16.28 53.95 6.03
C LEU A 10 -15.00 54.62 5.51
N TYR A 11 -14.24 55.25 6.42
CA TYR A 11 -12.87 55.64 6.15
C TYR A 11 -12.03 54.37 5.98
N PHE A 12 -11.75 54.02 4.72
CA PHE A 12 -10.72 53.05 4.36
C PHE A 12 -9.36 53.61 4.79
N LEU A 13 -8.70 52.93 5.72
CA LEU A 13 -7.26 53.05 5.94
C LEU A 13 -6.54 52.54 4.67
N PRO A 14 -5.60 53.29 4.09
CA PRO A 14 -4.80 52.79 2.97
C PRO A 14 -3.75 51.83 3.55
N GLY A 15 -3.74 50.57 3.09
CA GLY A 15 -2.61 49.68 3.33
C GLY A 15 -2.89 48.30 3.91
N ILE A 16 -4.06 47.69 3.69
CA ILE A 16 -4.21 46.23 3.81
C ILE A 16 -5.11 45.74 2.66
N PHE A 17 -4.58 45.77 1.44
CA PHE A 17 -5.06 44.91 0.37
C PHE A 17 -4.12 43.71 0.38
N VAL A 18 -4.45 42.69 1.18
CA VAL A 18 -3.87 41.36 0.96
C VAL A 18 -4.57 40.85 -0.28
N SER A 19 -3.85 40.88 -1.40
CA SER A 19 -4.24 40.26 -2.66
C SER A 19 -4.61 38.80 -2.38
N MET A 20 -5.90 38.49 -2.30
CA MET A 20 -6.40 37.11 -2.23
C MET A 20 -6.46 36.43 -3.62
N ASP A 21 -5.89 37.06 -4.65
CA ASP A 21 -5.87 36.55 -6.02
C ASP A 21 -4.47 36.05 -6.43
N GLN A 22 -3.93 35.11 -5.66
CA GLN A 22 -3.07 34.09 -6.27
C GLN A 22 -3.68 32.74 -5.96
N PRO A 23 -4.23 32.02 -6.96
CA PRO A 23 -4.45 30.59 -6.78
C PRO A 23 -3.07 30.00 -6.54
N MET A 24 -2.77 29.70 -5.27
CA MET A 24 -1.67 28.82 -4.91
C MET A 24 -1.91 27.54 -5.70
N ASN A 25 -1.18 27.36 -6.79
CA ASN A 25 -1.21 26.15 -7.59
C ASN A 25 -0.51 25.07 -6.78
N ILE A 26 -1.18 24.65 -5.71
CA ILE A 26 -0.83 23.48 -4.94
C ILE A 26 -1.26 22.34 -5.85
N PRO A 27 -0.36 21.49 -6.34
CA PRO A 27 -0.77 20.18 -6.80
C PRO A 27 -1.35 19.48 -5.57
N VAL A 28 -2.66 19.61 -5.42
CA VAL A 28 -3.46 18.74 -4.58
C VAL A 28 -3.42 17.43 -5.34
N TYR A 29 -2.38 16.63 -5.08
CA TYR A 29 -2.46 15.20 -5.31
C TYR A 29 -3.73 14.76 -4.59
N THR A 30 -4.77 14.46 -5.34
CA THR A 30 -6.00 13.92 -4.77
C THR A 30 -5.62 12.64 -4.05
N ASP A 31 -6.25 12.35 -2.91
CA ASP A 31 -6.01 11.09 -2.19
C ASP A 31 -6.22 9.86 -3.11
N GLU A 32 -7.00 10.03 -4.19
CA GLU A 32 -7.14 9.08 -5.29
C GLU A 32 -5.87 8.82 -6.11
N GLU A 33 -5.01 9.81 -6.38
CA GLU A 33 -3.72 9.61 -7.09
C GLU A 33 -2.69 8.86 -6.22
N LEU A 34 -2.75 9.02 -4.89
CA LEU A 34 -1.90 8.28 -3.96
C LEU A 34 -2.36 6.82 -3.80
N LEU A 35 -3.67 6.56 -3.87
CA LEU A 35 -4.25 5.23 -3.76
C LEU A 35 -4.23 4.46 -5.09
N SER A 36 -4.44 5.13 -6.22
CA SER A 36 -4.41 4.53 -7.57
C SER A 36 -3.02 4.09 -8.02
N ASN A 37 -1.95 4.73 -7.51
CA ASN A 37 -0.57 4.35 -7.81
C ASN A 37 -0.08 3.09 -7.09
N CYS A 38 -0.99 2.36 -6.45
CA CYS A 38 -0.60 1.24 -5.63
C CYS A 38 -1.53 0.03 -5.80
N PRO A 39 -1.30 -0.78 -6.85
CA PRO A 39 -2.09 -1.97 -7.09
C PRO A 39 -2.02 -2.95 -5.90
N PRO A 40 -3.05 -3.78 -5.71
CA PRO A 40 -3.02 -4.84 -4.71
C PRO A 40 -1.83 -5.75 -4.99
N VAL A 41 -1.01 -6.00 -3.96
CA VAL A 41 0.09 -6.95 -4.05
C VAL A 41 -0.48 -8.34 -3.86
N GLU A 42 -0.63 -9.08 -4.96
CA GLU A 42 -1.11 -10.46 -4.91
C GLU A 42 -0.04 -11.37 -4.31
N ILE A 43 -0.40 -12.04 -3.22
CA ILE A 43 0.41 -13.10 -2.64
C ILE A 43 0.08 -14.38 -3.40
N PRO A 44 1.06 -15.06 -4.02
CA PRO A 44 0.78 -16.31 -4.68
C PRO A 44 0.21 -17.31 -3.66
N PRO A 45 -0.77 -18.14 -4.05
CA PRO A 45 -1.37 -19.11 -3.14
C PRO A 45 -0.29 -20.06 -2.60
N PRO A 46 -0.45 -20.59 -1.37
CA PRO A 46 0.42 -21.64 -0.86
C PRO A 46 0.50 -22.78 -1.88
N GLU A 47 1.71 -23.26 -2.14
CA GLU A 47 1.88 -24.53 -2.82
C GLU A 47 1.21 -25.60 -1.95
N ILE A 48 0.24 -26.30 -2.52
CA ILE A 48 -0.44 -27.39 -1.84
C ILE A 48 0.62 -28.46 -1.60
N PRO A 49 0.94 -28.82 -0.33
CA PRO A 49 1.92 -29.86 -0.07
C PRO A 49 1.44 -31.13 -0.75
N VAL A 50 2.27 -31.67 -1.65
CA VAL A 50 1.90 -32.78 -2.52
C VAL A 50 1.59 -34.06 -1.73
N HIS A 51 1.89 -34.07 -0.43
CA HIS A 51 1.58 -35.12 0.53
C HIS A 51 0.18 -35.03 1.16
N LEU A 52 -0.68 -34.11 0.74
CA LEU A 52 -2.11 -34.20 1.02
C LEU A 52 -2.66 -35.38 0.24
N ALA A 53 -2.43 -36.56 0.80
CA ALA A 53 -2.99 -37.82 0.36
C ALA A 53 -4.48 -37.60 0.17
N ASP A 54 -4.98 -38.05 -0.98
CA ASP A 54 -6.39 -38.39 -1.10
C ASP A 54 -6.79 -39.13 0.19
N ASN A 55 -7.87 -38.72 0.87
CA ASN A 55 -8.37 -39.35 2.12
C ASN A 55 -8.64 -40.87 1.98
N SER A 56 -8.43 -41.42 0.78
CA SER A 56 -8.38 -42.83 0.41
C SER A 56 -7.28 -43.64 1.12
N GLY A 57 -6.22 -43.01 1.62
CA GLY A 57 -5.10 -43.72 2.27
C GLY A 57 -4.22 -44.53 1.31
N SER A 58 -4.42 -44.39 -0.01
CA SER A 58 -3.58 -45.00 -1.04
C SER A 58 -2.27 -44.24 -1.20
N ARG A 59 -1.15 -44.95 -1.37
CA ARG A 59 0.16 -44.35 -1.64
C ARG A 59 0.78 -44.87 -2.95
N LEU A 60 1.64 -44.06 -3.55
CA LEU A 60 2.34 -44.42 -4.77
C LEU A 60 3.56 -45.31 -4.47
N LEU A 61 3.71 -46.39 -5.21
CA LEU A 61 4.83 -47.32 -5.16
C LEU A 61 5.47 -47.45 -6.54
N ILE A 62 6.80 -47.49 -6.59
CA ILE A 62 7.54 -47.92 -7.78
C ILE A 62 7.56 -49.45 -7.78
N SER A 63 6.94 -50.07 -8.77
CA SER A 63 6.86 -51.53 -8.89
C SER A 63 8.17 -52.13 -9.42
N LYS A 64 8.68 -51.56 -10.52
CA LYS A 64 9.91 -51.97 -11.19
C LYS A 64 10.47 -50.83 -12.05
N ILE A 65 11.75 -50.92 -12.37
CA ILE A 65 12.43 -50.03 -13.31
C ILE A 65 13.00 -50.89 -14.43
N VAL A 66 12.69 -50.55 -15.68
CA VAL A 66 13.22 -51.25 -16.86
C VAL A 66 14.22 -50.33 -17.54
N CYS A 67 15.48 -50.75 -17.57
CA CYS A 67 16.58 -50.06 -18.21
C CYS A 67 16.95 -50.78 -19.49
N GLU A 68 17.05 -50.05 -20.60
CA GLU A 68 17.48 -50.56 -21.89
C GLU A 68 18.68 -49.74 -22.36
N ASN A 69 19.83 -50.41 -22.50
CA ASN A 69 21.08 -49.83 -22.98
C ASN A 69 21.51 -48.57 -22.19
N PHE A 70 21.32 -48.57 -20.87
CA PHE A 70 21.60 -47.43 -19.99
C PHE A 70 22.85 -47.66 -19.15
N LYS A 71 23.88 -46.83 -19.33
CA LYS A 71 25.17 -46.90 -18.62
C LYS A 71 25.78 -48.29 -18.60
N SER A 72 25.82 -48.97 -17.45
CA SER A 72 26.35 -50.33 -17.31
C SER A 72 25.34 -51.41 -17.71
N TYR A 73 24.07 -51.07 -17.90
CA TYR A 73 23.00 -51.99 -18.26
C TYR A 73 22.92 -52.13 -19.79
N GLY A 74 23.68 -53.07 -20.33
CA GLY A 74 23.57 -53.48 -21.74
C GLY A 74 22.34 -54.35 -21.98
N GLY A 75 21.62 -54.08 -23.07
CA GLY A 75 20.34 -54.70 -23.41
C GLY A 75 19.22 -54.28 -22.45
N LYS A 76 18.12 -55.02 -22.48
CA LYS A 76 16.96 -54.81 -21.59
C LYS A 76 17.20 -55.49 -20.24
N ARG A 77 17.22 -54.72 -19.17
CA ARG A 77 17.40 -55.16 -17.77
C ARG A 77 16.23 -54.66 -16.93
N ILE A 78 15.68 -55.56 -16.11
CA ILE A 78 14.56 -55.26 -15.22
C ILE A 78 15.11 -55.22 -13.80
N LEU A 79 14.91 -54.10 -13.13
CA LEU A 79 15.25 -53.86 -11.72
C LEU A 79 13.95 -53.95 -10.91
N GLY A 80 13.90 -54.91 -9.98
CA GLY A 80 12.72 -55.18 -9.17
C GLY A 80 12.31 -56.66 -9.23
N PRO A 81 11.14 -57.02 -8.66
CA PRO A 81 10.15 -56.11 -8.06
C PRO A 81 10.67 -55.41 -6.80
N PHE A 82 10.31 -54.14 -6.61
CA PHE A 82 10.61 -53.42 -5.37
C PHE A 82 9.60 -53.78 -4.29
N HIS A 83 10.07 -53.86 -3.06
CA HIS A 83 9.23 -54.12 -1.90
C HIS A 83 8.37 -52.90 -1.58
N LYS A 84 7.14 -53.12 -1.09
CA LYS A 84 6.18 -52.06 -0.79
C LYS A 84 6.72 -51.00 0.18
N ASN A 85 7.58 -51.37 1.14
CA ASN A 85 8.03 -50.46 2.18
C ASN A 85 9.48 -49.99 2.00
N PHE A 86 10.39 -50.95 1.83
CA PHE A 86 11.82 -50.69 1.83
C PHE A 86 12.54 -51.73 1.00
N THR A 87 13.39 -51.28 0.09
CA THR A 87 14.26 -52.13 -0.72
C THR A 87 15.70 -51.64 -0.56
N CYS A 88 16.61 -52.53 -0.19
CA CYS A 88 18.04 -52.21 -0.12
C CYS A 88 18.75 -52.70 -1.38
N ILE A 89 19.58 -51.84 -1.99
CA ILE A 89 20.39 -52.16 -3.17
C ILE A 89 21.83 -52.39 -2.73
N ILE A 90 22.27 -53.64 -2.71
CA ILE A 90 23.63 -54.05 -2.30
C ILE A 90 24.43 -54.63 -3.47
N GLY A 91 25.75 -54.66 -3.33
CA GLY A 91 26.64 -55.23 -4.36
C GLY A 91 28.08 -54.68 -4.29
N PRO A 92 29.04 -55.31 -4.97
CA PRO A 92 30.46 -54.94 -4.91
C PRO A 92 30.74 -53.58 -5.54
N ASN A 93 31.86 -52.94 -5.19
CA ASN A 93 32.24 -51.63 -5.75
C ASN A 93 32.35 -51.71 -7.27
N GLY A 94 31.84 -50.69 -7.96
CA GLY A 94 31.79 -50.67 -9.44
C GLY A 94 30.67 -51.50 -10.09
N SER A 95 29.84 -52.23 -9.33
CA SER A 95 28.75 -53.04 -9.90
C SER A 95 27.56 -52.26 -10.50
N GLY A 96 27.64 -50.92 -10.53
CA GLY A 96 26.59 -50.08 -11.09
C GLY A 96 25.41 -49.78 -10.15
N LYS A 97 25.53 -50.02 -8.83
CA LYS A 97 24.46 -49.68 -7.83
C LYS A 97 23.95 -48.25 -7.97
N SER A 98 24.87 -47.29 -8.06
CA SER A 98 24.53 -45.88 -8.21
C SER A 98 23.86 -45.57 -9.55
N ASN A 99 23.99 -46.44 -10.56
CA ASN A 99 23.32 -46.26 -11.84
C ASN A 99 21.80 -46.49 -11.73
N VAL A 100 21.31 -47.16 -10.66
CA VAL A 100 19.87 -47.25 -10.38
C VAL A 100 19.30 -45.87 -10.04
N ILE A 101 19.99 -45.10 -9.20
CA ILE A 101 19.61 -43.73 -8.86
C ILE A 101 19.74 -42.84 -10.10
N ASP A 102 20.82 -43.00 -10.88
CA ASP A 102 20.99 -42.26 -12.14
C ASP A 102 19.87 -42.53 -13.15
N ALA A 103 19.33 -43.76 -13.18
CA ALA A 103 18.20 -44.12 -14.03
C ALA A 103 16.92 -43.36 -13.61
N LEU A 104 16.66 -43.25 -12.30
CA LEU A 104 15.57 -42.43 -11.77
C LEU A 104 15.75 -40.95 -12.07
N LEU A 105 16.95 -40.39 -11.82
CA LEU A 105 17.28 -38.99 -12.15
C LEU A 105 17.08 -38.70 -13.64
N PHE A 106 17.46 -39.66 -14.49
CA PHE A 106 17.27 -39.53 -15.93
C PHE A 106 15.78 -39.47 -16.28
N VAL A 107 14.92 -40.35 -15.76
CA VAL A 107 13.48 -40.32 -16.03
C VAL A 107 12.79 -39.09 -15.45
N PHE A 108 13.23 -38.61 -14.29
CA PHE A 108 12.68 -37.40 -13.67
C PHE A 108 13.18 -36.09 -14.30
N GLY A 109 14.01 -36.15 -15.34
CA GLY A 109 14.37 -34.96 -16.10
C GLY A 109 15.47 -34.10 -15.49
N PHE A 110 16.22 -34.63 -14.52
CA PHE A 110 17.36 -33.92 -13.95
C PHE A 110 18.43 -33.62 -15.00
N ARG A 111 19.17 -32.53 -14.79
CA ARG A 111 20.30 -32.14 -15.64
C ARG A 111 21.34 -33.26 -15.68
N ALA A 112 21.97 -33.45 -16.84
CA ALA A 112 22.98 -34.51 -17.04
C ALA A 112 24.15 -34.42 -16.03
N SER A 113 24.50 -33.22 -15.58
CA SER A 113 25.50 -33.00 -14.52
C SER A 113 25.15 -33.73 -13.22
N LYS A 114 23.88 -33.70 -12.80
CA LYS A 114 23.40 -34.44 -11.63
C LYS A 114 23.38 -35.96 -11.87
N VAL A 115 23.21 -36.39 -13.12
CA VAL A 115 23.34 -37.80 -13.56
C VAL A 115 24.83 -38.21 -13.72
N ARG A 116 25.77 -37.38 -13.26
CA ARG A 116 27.23 -37.62 -13.32
C ARG A 116 27.71 -37.88 -14.75
N SER A 117 27.16 -37.13 -15.71
CA SER A 117 27.48 -37.27 -17.14
C SER A 117 27.47 -35.92 -17.84
N LYS A 118 28.38 -35.72 -18.80
CA LYS A 118 28.51 -34.43 -19.51
C LYS A 118 27.45 -34.27 -20.61
N LYS A 119 27.03 -35.36 -21.25
CA LYS A 119 26.07 -35.37 -22.37
C LYS A 119 25.03 -36.47 -22.15
N LEU A 120 23.85 -36.33 -22.77
CA LEU A 120 22.83 -37.39 -22.73
C LEU A 120 23.27 -38.62 -23.53
N SER A 121 23.99 -38.42 -24.64
CA SER A 121 24.57 -39.50 -25.44
C SER A 121 25.56 -40.38 -24.67
N SER A 122 26.25 -39.83 -23.66
CA SER A 122 27.16 -40.63 -22.81
C SER A 122 26.44 -41.53 -21.80
N LEU A 123 25.12 -41.43 -21.69
CA LEU A 123 24.30 -42.35 -20.90
C LEU A 123 24.00 -43.65 -21.65
N ILE A 124 24.22 -43.69 -22.96
CA ILE A 124 24.01 -44.87 -23.78
C ILE A 124 25.13 -45.87 -23.49
N HIS A 125 24.74 -47.12 -23.24
CA HIS A 125 25.67 -48.21 -22.99
C HIS A 125 26.60 -48.41 -24.19
N ASN A 126 27.89 -48.55 -23.91
CA ASN A 126 28.89 -48.90 -24.91
C ASN A 126 29.80 -49.98 -24.33
N SER A 127 29.85 -51.14 -24.97
CA SER A 127 30.75 -52.23 -24.61
C SER A 127 31.13 -53.05 -25.85
N ASP A 128 32.22 -53.80 -25.77
CA ASP A 128 32.70 -54.64 -26.87
C ASP A 128 31.67 -55.69 -27.31
N ARG A 129 30.76 -56.09 -26.39
CA ARG A 129 29.68 -57.06 -26.66
C ARG A 129 28.48 -56.43 -27.36
N LEU A 130 28.24 -55.14 -27.17
CA LEU A 130 27.14 -54.40 -27.77
C LEU A 130 27.65 -53.03 -28.26
N PRO A 131 28.45 -53.01 -29.33
CA PRO A 131 29.01 -51.77 -29.83
C PRO A 131 27.93 -50.92 -30.50
N SER A 132 27.99 -49.61 -30.27
CA SER A 132 27.25 -48.61 -31.04
C SER A 132 25.71 -48.73 -31.00
N VAL A 133 25.11 -48.77 -29.81
CA VAL A 133 23.64 -48.69 -29.65
C VAL A 133 23.11 -47.29 -29.96
N ASP A 134 22.04 -47.17 -30.74
CA ASP A 134 21.50 -45.86 -31.17
C ASP A 134 20.73 -45.08 -30.09
N PHE A 135 20.21 -45.78 -29.08
CA PHE A 135 19.41 -45.17 -28.03
C PHE A 135 19.59 -45.88 -26.68
N CYS A 136 19.21 -45.17 -25.62
CA CYS A 136 18.91 -45.75 -24.31
C CYS A 136 17.51 -45.36 -23.88
N GLN A 137 16.86 -46.24 -23.12
CA GLN A 137 15.52 -46.01 -22.60
C GLN A 137 15.44 -46.48 -21.15
N VAL A 138 14.83 -45.67 -20.30
CA VAL A 138 14.51 -46.07 -18.92
C VAL A 138 13.01 -45.87 -18.72
N SER A 139 12.35 -46.87 -18.17
CA SER A 139 10.91 -46.89 -17.88
C SER A 139 10.68 -47.21 -16.41
N VAL A 140 10.01 -46.31 -15.70
CA VAL A 140 9.65 -46.48 -14.28
C VAL A 140 8.17 -46.80 -14.21
N TYR A 141 7.85 -47.93 -13.59
CA TYR A 141 6.48 -48.40 -13.41
C TYR A 141 6.00 -47.98 -12.04
N PHE A 142 4.91 -47.22 -12.00
CA PHE A 142 4.24 -46.77 -10.79
C PHE A 142 2.90 -47.47 -10.64
N GLN A 143 2.50 -47.73 -9.40
CA GLN A 143 1.20 -48.26 -9.04
C GLN A 143 0.76 -47.66 -7.70
N ARG A 144 -0.54 -47.41 -7.50
CA ARG A 144 -1.05 -47.04 -6.18
C ARG A 144 -1.43 -48.28 -5.38
N ILE A 145 -1.05 -48.30 -4.12
CA ILE A 145 -1.36 -49.39 -3.19
C ILE A 145 -2.07 -48.87 -1.95
N ILE A 146 -2.97 -49.67 -1.41
CA ILE A 146 -3.60 -49.48 -0.11
C ILE A 146 -3.01 -50.55 0.82
N ASP A 147 -2.38 -50.12 1.90
CA ASP A 147 -1.83 -51.05 2.88
C ASP A 147 -2.97 -51.63 3.72
N THR A 148 -3.22 -52.93 3.60
CA THR A 148 -4.24 -53.67 4.38
C THR A 148 -3.64 -54.32 5.63
N GLY A 149 -2.32 -54.40 5.74
CA GLY A 149 -1.61 -54.99 6.87
C GLY A 149 -0.08 -54.86 6.78
N GLN A 150 0.64 -55.45 7.74
CA GLN A 150 2.11 -55.38 7.83
C GLN A 150 2.85 -56.41 6.97
N GLY A 151 2.19 -57.49 6.54
CA GLY A 151 2.79 -58.55 5.73
C GLY A 151 3.18 -58.09 4.31
N VAL A 152 4.10 -58.82 3.68
CA VAL A 152 4.67 -58.50 2.36
C VAL A 152 3.61 -58.50 1.25
N SER A 153 2.57 -59.34 1.39
CA SER A 153 1.43 -59.47 0.48
C SER A 153 0.20 -58.67 0.92
N ASP A 154 0.25 -58.01 2.08
CA ASP A 154 -0.90 -57.32 2.67
C ASP A 154 -1.01 -55.90 2.11
N TYR A 155 -1.23 -55.84 0.79
CA TYR A 155 -1.55 -54.59 0.09
C TYR A 155 -2.45 -54.89 -1.10
N GLU A 156 -3.38 -53.99 -1.35
CA GLU A 156 -4.25 -54.06 -2.51
C GLU A 156 -3.80 -53.02 -3.53
N VAL A 157 -3.63 -53.44 -4.78
CA VAL A 157 -3.33 -52.52 -5.89
C VAL A 157 -4.64 -51.89 -6.33
N VAL A 158 -4.68 -50.56 -6.38
CA VAL A 158 -5.85 -49.84 -6.89
C VAL A 158 -5.95 -50.11 -8.39
N ALA A 159 -7.04 -50.77 -8.82
CA ALA A 159 -7.26 -51.13 -10.22
C ALA A 159 -7.23 -49.87 -11.12
N GLY A 160 -6.49 -49.94 -12.23
CA GLY A 160 -6.36 -48.83 -13.18
C GLY A 160 -5.47 -47.67 -12.74
N SER A 161 -4.77 -47.78 -11.58
CA SER A 161 -3.84 -46.76 -11.10
C SER A 161 -2.40 -46.91 -11.61
N GLU A 162 -2.14 -47.95 -12.41
CA GLU A 162 -0.82 -48.24 -12.95
C GLU A 162 -0.49 -47.28 -14.08
N PHE A 163 0.69 -46.68 -14.02
CA PHE A 163 1.21 -45.88 -15.12
C PHE A 163 2.72 -46.02 -15.24
N VAL A 164 3.21 -45.83 -16.46
CA VAL A 164 4.62 -45.95 -16.81
C VAL A 164 5.11 -44.64 -17.33
N VAL A 165 6.18 -44.12 -16.73
CA VAL A 165 6.92 -42.98 -17.25
C VAL A 165 8.22 -43.47 -17.84
N SER A 166 8.41 -43.22 -19.14
CA SER A 166 9.62 -43.60 -19.85
C SER A 166 10.30 -42.39 -20.44
N ARG A 167 11.63 -42.40 -20.42
CA ARG A 167 12.46 -41.43 -21.13
C ARG A 167 13.42 -42.16 -22.06
N LYS A 168 13.45 -41.74 -23.32
CA LYS A 168 14.35 -42.26 -24.35
C LYS A 168 15.34 -41.17 -24.76
N ALA A 169 16.62 -41.48 -24.81
CA ALA A 169 17.67 -40.60 -25.32
C ALA A 169 18.38 -41.27 -26.48
N PHE A 170 18.71 -40.48 -27.50
CA PHE A 170 19.31 -40.95 -28.74
C PHE A 170 20.74 -40.41 -28.87
N LYS A 171 21.56 -41.03 -29.73
CA LYS A 171 22.95 -40.62 -30.00
C LYS A 171 23.08 -39.17 -30.47
N ASP A 172 22.08 -38.64 -31.16
CA ASP A 172 22.01 -37.25 -31.63
C ASP A 172 21.77 -36.22 -30.50
N ASN A 173 21.73 -36.67 -29.24
CA ASN A 173 21.36 -35.90 -28.04
C ASN A 173 19.89 -35.46 -28.00
N SER A 174 19.05 -35.93 -28.91
CA SER A 174 17.60 -35.78 -28.79
C SER A 174 17.08 -36.67 -27.65
N ASN A 175 15.98 -36.25 -27.04
CA ASN A 175 15.29 -37.04 -26.03
C ASN A 175 13.77 -36.89 -26.16
N ALA A 176 13.05 -37.94 -25.78
CA ALA A 176 11.60 -37.99 -25.81
C ALA A 176 11.07 -38.66 -24.54
N TYR A 177 9.96 -38.14 -24.02
CA TYR A 177 9.22 -38.74 -22.93
C TYR A 177 8.02 -39.52 -23.45
N TYR A 178 7.65 -40.56 -22.71
CA TYR A 178 6.48 -41.36 -22.97
C TYR A 178 5.74 -41.62 -21.66
N ILE A 179 4.42 -41.53 -21.70
CA ILE A 179 3.51 -41.92 -20.62
C ILE A 179 2.68 -43.07 -21.18
N ASN A 180 2.74 -44.25 -20.56
CA ASN A 180 2.05 -45.45 -21.05
C ASN A 180 2.29 -45.68 -22.56
N GLU A 181 3.56 -45.61 -22.98
CA GLU A 181 4.01 -45.78 -24.37
C GLU A 181 3.58 -44.67 -25.35
N SER A 182 2.73 -43.73 -24.92
CA SER A 182 2.32 -42.56 -25.71
C SER A 182 3.30 -41.40 -25.52
N ARG A 183 3.71 -40.75 -26.61
CA ARG A 183 4.68 -39.64 -26.56
C ARG A 183 4.08 -38.44 -25.80
N ALA A 184 4.82 -37.92 -24.83
CA ALA A 184 4.40 -36.83 -23.96
C ALA A 184 5.48 -35.74 -23.84
N GLY A 185 5.06 -34.55 -23.45
CA GLY A 185 5.97 -33.45 -23.09
C GLY A 185 6.51 -33.58 -21.67
N PHE A 186 7.66 -32.97 -21.37
CA PHE A 186 8.19 -32.93 -20.00
C PHE A 186 7.21 -32.26 -19.02
N ARG A 187 6.52 -31.19 -19.44
CA ARG A 187 5.51 -30.50 -18.61
C ARG A 187 4.33 -31.41 -18.24
N GLU A 188 3.89 -32.27 -19.16
CA GLU A 188 2.81 -33.23 -18.92
C GLU A 188 3.26 -34.30 -17.92
N VAL A 189 4.48 -34.83 -18.09
CA VAL A 189 5.08 -35.78 -17.14
C VAL A 189 5.22 -35.16 -15.75
N THR A 190 5.72 -33.92 -15.64
CA THR A 190 5.83 -33.22 -14.35
C THR A 190 4.47 -32.98 -13.72
N SER A 191 3.46 -32.62 -14.52
CA SER A 191 2.10 -32.41 -14.02
C SER A 191 1.48 -33.71 -13.51
N LEU A 192 1.68 -34.82 -14.22
CA LEU A 192 1.22 -36.15 -13.81
C LEU A 192 1.89 -36.59 -12.50
N LEU A 193 3.21 -36.43 -12.39
CA LEU A 193 3.96 -36.78 -11.17
C LEU A 193 3.57 -35.90 -9.99
N ARG A 194 3.33 -34.60 -10.23
CA ARG A 194 2.83 -33.65 -9.23
C ARG A 194 1.43 -34.01 -8.73
N GLN A 195 0.53 -34.45 -9.61
CA GLN A 195 -0.78 -34.99 -9.19
C GLN A 195 -0.67 -36.23 -8.30
N HIS A 196 0.46 -36.93 -8.33
CA HIS A 196 0.71 -38.16 -7.60
C HIS A 196 1.61 -38.00 -6.37
N GLY A 197 1.90 -36.79 -5.90
CA GLY A 197 2.74 -36.61 -4.71
C GLY A 197 4.22 -36.34 -4.97
N ILE A 198 4.66 -36.34 -6.23
CA ILE A 198 6.09 -36.19 -6.58
C ILE A 198 6.32 -34.81 -7.17
N ASP A 199 6.99 -33.94 -6.41
CA ASP A 199 7.46 -32.66 -6.94
C ASP A 199 8.88 -32.73 -7.47
N LEU A 200 9.04 -32.43 -8.75
CA LEU A 200 10.33 -32.41 -9.45
C LEU A 200 11.02 -31.05 -9.38
N ASP A 201 10.33 -29.99 -8.95
CA ASP A 201 10.91 -28.65 -8.93
C ASP A 201 11.81 -28.48 -7.71
N HIS A 202 11.35 -28.90 -6.53
CA HIS A 202 12.11 -28.72 -5.29
C HIS A 202 13.05 -29.89 -4.94
N ASN A 203 13.10 -30.97 -5.73
CA ASN A 203 14.06 -32.09 -5.60
C ASN A 203 14.21 -32.70 -4.19
N ARG A 204 13.19 -32.61 -3.33
CA ARG A 204 13.29 -32.92 -1.89
C ARG A 204 13.25 -34.42 -1.56
N PHE A 205 12.93 -35.27 -2.54
CA PHE A 205 12.76 -36.71 -2.34
C PHE A 205 14.01 -37.53 -2.76
N LEU A 206 15.00 -36.91 -3.40
CA LEU A 206 16.24 -37.57 -3.81
C LEU A 206 17.41 -36.94 -3.06
N ILE A 207 18.17 -37.78 -2.36
CA ILE A 207 19.40 -37.38 -1.68
C ILE A 207 20.56 -38.09 -2.40
N LEU A 208 21.40 -37.30 -3.05
CA LEU A 208 22.56 -37.78 -3.78
C LEU A 208 23.81 -37.85 -2.89
N GLN A 209 24.78 -38.62 -3.35
CA GLN A 209 26.09 -38.66 -2.71
C GLN A 209 26.74 -37.27 -2.75
N GLY A 210 27.16 -36.76 -1.60
CA GLY A 210 27.75 -35.43 -1.44
C GLY A 210 26.73 -34.32 -1.16
N GLU A 211 25.43 -34.53 -1.34
CA GLU A 211 24.43 -33.48 -1.00
C GLU A 211 24.38 -33.22 0.50
N VAL A 212 24.55 -34.25 1.34
CA VAL A 212 24.63 -34.08 2.80
C VAL A 212 25.81 -33.21 3.20
N GLU A 213 26.97 -33.40 2.54
CA GLU A 213 28.16 -32.57 2.77
C GLU A 213 27.91 -31.14 2.26
N GLN A 214 27.30 -30.97 1.09
CA GLN A 214 26.93 -29.66 0.57
C GLN A 214 26.00 -28.90 1.52
N ILE A 215 24.98 -29.56 2.06
CA ILE A 215 24.07 -28.98 3.05
C ILE A 215 24.85 -28.57 4.31
N SER A 216 25.80 -29.38 4.77
CA SER A 216 26.65 -29.05 5.92
C SER A 216 27.57 -27.84 5.68
N LEU A 217 27.97 -27.62 4.43
CA LEU A 217 28.83 -26.51 4.00
C LEU A 217 28.02 -25.27 3.55
N MET A 218 26.69 -25.32 3.57
CA MET A 218 25.86 -24.16 3.24
C MET A 218 26.11 -23.03 4.23
N LYS A 219 26.28 -21.82 3.70
CA LYS A 219 26.37 -20.62 4.52
C LYS A 219 25.02 -20.35 5.18
N PRO A 220 24.97 -19.73 6.38
CA PRO A 220 23.71 -19.43 7.07
C PRO A 220 22.72 -18.61 6.21
N LYS A 221 23.23 -17.70 5.39
CA LYS A 221 22.48 -16.87 4.45
C LYS A 221 23.19 -16.86 3.10
N ALA A 222 22.42 -16.76 2.01
CA ALA A 222 22.99 -16.56 0.69
C ALA A 222 23.86 -15.28 0.64
N ALA A 223 25.09 -15.42 0.15
CA ALA A 223 25.98 -14.28 -0.04
C ALA A 223 25.68 -13.52 -1.35
N THR A 224 25.15 -14.22 -2.34
CA THR A 224 24.74 -13.68 -3.64
C THR A 224 23.37 -14.25 -4.01
N GLU A 225 22.62 -13.55 -4.87
CA GLU A 225 21.27 -13.97 -5.29
C GLU A 225 21.23 -15.33 -6.02
N TYR A 226 22.38 -15.79 -6.53
CA TYR A 226 22.50 -17.06 -7.25
C TYR A 226 22.93 -18.23 -6.35
N GLU A 227 23.40 -17.94 -5.12
CA GLU A 227 23.70 -18.96 -4.12
C GLU A 227 22.47 -19.20 -3.25
N THR A 228 22.22 -20.46 -2.89
CA THR A 228 21.21 -20.81 -1.89
C THR A 228 21.91 -21.02 -0.57
N GLY A 229 21.60 -20.18 0.42
CA GLY A 229 22.02 -20.40 1.79
C GLY A 229 21.06 -21.31 2.53
N PHE A 230 21.43 -21.65 3.75
CA PHE A 230 20.64 -22.53 4.61
C PHE A 230 19.28 -21.92 4.99
N LEU A 231 19.22 -20.61 5.22
CA LEU A 231 17.96 -19.92 5.49
C LEU A 231 17.01 -19.98 4.29
N GLU A 232 17.50 -19.70 3.08
CA GLU A 232 16.68 -19.76 1.87
C GLU A 232 16.17 -21.19 1.63
N TYR A 233 17.02 -22.19 1.87
CA TYR A 233 16.64 -23.60 1.80
C TYR A 233 15.49 -23.94 2.77
N LEU A 234 15.55 -23.43 4.01
CA LEU A 234 14.52 -23.66 5.03
C LEU A 234 13.21 -22.90 4.72
N GLU A 235 13.31 -21.67 4.23
CA GLU A 235 12.15 -20.87 3.80
C GLU A 235 11.43 -21.51 2.61
N ASP A 236 12.17 -22.14 1.69
CA ASP A 236 11.59 -22.91 0.61
C ASP A 236 10.86 -24.16 1.13
N ILE A 237 11.39 -24.84 2.15
CA ILE A 237 10.72 -26.01 2.78
C ILE A 237 9.39 -25.60 3.42
N ILE A 238 9.37 -24.48 4.14
CA ILE A 238 8.16 -23.96 4.78
C ILE A 238 7.20 -23.36 3.75
N GLY A 239 7.69 -22.99 2.56
CA GLY A 239 6.92 -22.28 1.54
C GLY A 239 6.69 -20.80 1.89
N SER A 240 7.58 -20.22 2.70
CA SER A 240 7.57 -18.80 3.07
C SER A 240 8.25 -17.91 2.03
N SER A 241 9.03 -18.50 1.12
CA SER A 241 9.69 -17.78 0.01
C SER A 241 8.71 -17.00 -0.87
N ARG A 242 7.45 -17.46 -0.96
CA ARG A 242 6.35 -16.77 -1.66
C ARG A 242 6.05 -15.36 -1.14
N PHE A 243 6.36 -15.09 0.13
CA PHE A 243 6.10 -13.79 0.75
C PHE A 243 7.23 -12.78 0.56
N LYS A 244 8.44 -13.22 0.20
CA LYS A 244 9.62 -12.33 0.09
C LYS A 244 9.39 -11.18 -0.90
N LYS A 245 8.94 -11.49 -2.12
CA LYS A 245 8.70 -10.49 -3.16
C LYS A 245 7.54 -9.54 -2.79
N PRO A 246 6.36 -10.04 -2.37
CA PRO A 246 5.29 -9.18 -1.87
C PRO A 246 5.72 -8.25 -0.72
N LEU A 247 6.45 -8.77 0.27
CA LEU A 247 6.90 -7.99 1.42
C LEU A 247 7.90 -6.90 1.03
N ALA A 248 8.81 -7.19 0.09
CA ALA A 248 9.76 -6.19 -0.41
C ALA A 248 9.03 -5.02 -1.11
N ILE A 249 8.04 -5.32 -1.96
CA ILE A 249 7.23 -4.30 -2.64
C ILE A 249 6.44 -3.46 -1.62
N LEU A 250 5.86 -4.10 -0.61
CA LEU A 250 5.12 -3.41 0.45
C LEU A 250 6.04 -2.55 1.33
N ALA A 251 7.24 -3.02 1.64
CA ALA A 251 8.22 -2.27 2.42
C ALA A 251 8.65 -0.98 1.70
N ASP A 252 8.99 -1.08 0.41
CA ASP A 252 9.35 0.07 -0.43
C ASP A 252 8.18 1.06 -0.58
N ARG A 253 6.94 0.55 -0.72
CA ARG A 253 5.74 1.39 -0.72
C ARG A 253 5.53 2.13 0.60
N ILE A 254 5.76 1.46 1.73
CA ILE A 254 5.65 2.08 3.06
C ILE A 254 6.70 3.19 3.23
N GLU A 255 7.92 2.97 2.74
CA GLU A 255 8.99 3.97 2.79
C GLU A 255 8.62 5.22 1.98
N ARG A 256 8.18 5.04 0.74
CA ARG A 256 7.70 6.16 -0.11
C ARG A 256 6.55 6.95 0.54
N LEU A 257 5.57 6.25 1.12
CA LEU A 257 4.45 6.91 1.81
C LEU A 257 4.89 7.64 3.09
N LYS A 258 5.89 7.12 3.80
CA LYS A 258 6.48 7.80 4.96
C LYS A 258 7.13 9.11 4.56
N ASP A 259 7.88 9.14 3.45
CA ASP A 259 8.53 10.36 2.96
C ASP A 259 7.51 11.44 2.59
N ILE A 260 6.47 11.07 1.84
CA ILE A 260 5.36 11.98 1.48
C ILE A 260 4.67 12.52 2.74
N ARG A 261 4.41 11.64 3.73
CA ARG A 261 3.81 12.06 5.00
C ARG A 261 4.70 13.06 5.73
N LEU A 262 6.01 12.84 5.79
CA LEU A 262 6.95 13.75 6.44
C LEU A 262 6.98 15.11 5.75
N GLU A 263 6.97 15.13 4.42
CA GLU A 263 6.91 16.36 3.64
C GLU A 263 5.63 17.16 3.92
N LYS A 264 4.45 16.51 3.89
CA LYS A 264 3.16 17.16 4.17
C LYS A 264 3.07 17.65 5.61
N LEU A 265 3.57 16.88 6.58
CA LEU A 265 3.63 17.31 7.98
C LEU A 265 4.51 18.54 8.17
N ALA A 266 5.65 18.63 7.47
CA ALA A 266 6.50 19.82 7.52
C ALA A 266 5.78 21.06 7.00
N ARG A 267 5.04 20.94 5.89
CA ARG A 267 4.23 22.04 5.33
C ARG A 267 3.13 22.50 6.30
N VAL A 268 2.39 21.56 6.89
CA VAL A 268 1.34 21.89 7.87
C VAL A 268 1.91 22.63 9.07
N LYS A 269 3.04 22.18 9.61
CA LYS A 269 3.71 22.85 10.74
C LYS A 269 4.16 24.27 10.40
N ALA A 270 4.62 24.52 9.16
CA ALA A 270 4.99 25.86 8.72
C ALA A 270 3.77 26.80 8.71
N VAL A 271 2.65 26.34 8.13
CA VAL A 271 1.40 27.11 8.08
C VAL A 271 0.81 27.33 9.47
N GLU A 272 0.85 26.33 10.36
CA GLU A 272 0.40 26.49 11.75
C GLU A 272 1.21 27.56 12.48
N LYS A 273 2.53 27.61 12.24
CA LYS A 273 3.39 28.64 12.83
C LYS A 273 3.01 30.04 12.33
N GLU A 274 2.87 30.22 11.01
CA GLU A 274 2.46 31.49 10.42
C GLU A 274 1.08 31.93 10.91
N LYS A 275 0.12 31.00 11.01
CA LYS A 275 -1.21 31.27 11.58
C LYS A 275 -1.11 31.79 13.01
N ASN A 276 -0.32 31.14 13.85
CA ASN A 276 -0.16 31.54 15.26
C ASN A 276 0.50 32.92 15.39
N GLU A 277 1.43 33.27 14.50
CA GLU A 277 2.04 34.61 14.45
C GLU A 277 1.01 35.69 14.05
N LEU A 278 0.18 35.42 13.04
CA LEU A 278 -0.88 36.34 12.59
C LEU A 278 -2.04 36.49 13.58
N GLU A 279 -2.30 35.45 14.38
CA GLU A 279 -3.34 35.47 15.40
C GLU A 279 -3.11 36.58 16.45
N VAL A 280 -1.86 36.83 16.81
CA VAL A 280 -1.49 37.92 17.73
C VAL A 280 -1.84 39.29 17.14
N VAL A 281 -1.45 39.53 15.88
CA VAL A 281 -1.72 40.80 15.17
C VAL A 281 -3.22 41.03 15.01
N ARG A 282 -3.97 39.98 14.68
CA ARG A 282 -5.44 40.01 14.59
C ARG A 282 -6.07 40.44 15.92
N ASP A 283 -5.60 39.87 17.03
CA ASP A 283 -6.16 40.15 18.35
C ASP A 283 -5.88 41.58 18.82
N GLU A 284 -4.69 42.12 18.53
CA GLU A 284 -4.35 43.53 18.75
C GLU A 284 -5.25 44.47 17.93
N ALA A 285 -5.43 44.19 16.64
CA ALA A 285 -6.30 44.97 15.77
C ALA A 285 -7.76 44.92 16.25
N MET A 286 -8.25 43.75 16.67
CA MET A 286 -9.58 43.61 17.26
C MET A 286 -9.72 44.38 18.57
N ALA A 287 -8.71 44.37 19.44
CA ALA A 287 -8.71 45.14 20.68
C ALA A 287 -8.77 46.65 20.40
N TYR A 288 -7.98 47.14 19.43
CA TYR A 288 -8.02 48.53 18.99
C TYR A 288 -9.40 48.94 18.47
N LEU A 289 -10.01 48.14 17.58
CA LEU A 289 -11.35 48.41 17.05
C LEU A 289 -12.41 48.43 18.16
N ARG A 290 -12.32 47.53 19.14
CA ARG A 290 -13.21 47.54 20.32
C ARG A 290 -13.03 48.81 21.14
N LEU A 291 -11.80 49.28 21.33
CA LEU A 291 -11.51 50.51 22.06
C LEU A 291 -12.03 51.75 21.32
N MET A 292 -11.76 51.85 20.02
CA MET A 292 -12.29 52.92 19.15
C MET A 292 -13.82 53.00 19.21
N ASN A 293 -14.50 51.86 19.10
CA ASN A 293 -15.95 51.79 19.22
C ASN A 293 -16.45 52.29 20.59
N LYS A 294 -15.74 51.99 21.69
CA LYS A 294 -16.07 52.53 23.02
C LYS A 294 -15.88 54.05 23.06
N VAL A 295 -14.77 54.56 22.54
CA VAL A 295 -14.49 56.01 22.51
C VAL A 295 -15.56 56.75 21.71
N ILE A 296 -15.93 56.24 20.53
CA ILE A 296 -16.99 56.82 19.69
C ILE A 296 -18.33 56.82 20.43
N ARG A 297 -18.71 55.73 21.09
CA ARG A 297 -19.93 55.67 21.90
C ARG A 297 -19.94 56.73 23.00
N VAL A 298 -18.84 56.88 23.74
CA VAL A 298 -18.73 57.89 24.81
C VAL A 298 -18.80 59.30 24.22
N LYS A 299 -18.08 59.57 23.12
CA LYS A 299 -18.16 60.88 22.42
C LYS A 299 -19.57 61.21 21.96
N ASN A 300 -20.29 60.23 21.40
CA ASN A 300 -21.68 60.41 20.99
C ASN A 300 -22.59 60.75 22.17
N VAL A 301 -22.40 60.12 23.33
CA VAL A 301 -23.15 60.44 24.55
C VAL A 301 -22.86 61.87 25.02
N ILE A 302 -21.58 62.28 25.05
CA ILE A 302 -21.19 63.64 25.43
C ILE A 302 -21.80 64.66 24.46
N PHE A 303 -21.73 64.40 23.15
CA PHE A 303 -22.32 65.25 22.12
C PHE A 303 -23.83 65.42 22.31
N GLN A 304 -24.56 64.33 22.57
CA GLN A 304 -26.00 64.39 22.86
C GLN A 304 -26.31 65.17 24.14
N GLN A 305 -25.49 65.07 25.18
CA GLN A 305 -25.66 65.84 26.41
C GLN A 305 -25.41 67.34 26.19
N ASN A 306 -24.35 67.70 25.46
CA ASN A 306 -24.04 69.08 25.12
C ASN A 306 -25.16 69.70 24.28
N GLN A 307 -25.63 69.00 23.24
CA GLN A 307 -26.77 69.45 22.43
C GLN A 307 -28.03 69.67 23.28
N LYS A 308 -28.33 68.78 24.23
CA LYS A 308 -29.46 68.97 25.15
C LYS A 308 -29.27 70.18 26.07
N ARG A 309 -28.05 70.47 26.52
CA ARG A 309 -27.76 71.66 27.34
C ARG A 309 -27.92 72.95 26.54
N GLU A 310 -27.37 72.99 25.33
CA GLU A 310 -27.50 74.14 24.42
C GLU A 310 -28.98 74.43 24.09
N LEU A 311 -29.77 73.39 23.78
CA LEU A 311 -31.20 73.56 23.53
C LEU A 311 -31.98 74.08 24.75
N LYS A 312 -31.59 73.68 25.97
CA LYS A 312 -32.19 74.21 27.20
C LYS A 312 -31.84 75.68 27.40
N GLN A 313 -30.57 76.05 27.23
CA GLN A 313 -30.12 77.44 27.30
C GLN A 313 -30.82 78.30 26.26
N GLU A 314 -30.96 77.81 25.03
CA GLU A 314 -31.68 78.51 23.96
C GLU A 314 -33.17 78.70 24.32
N ALA A 315 -33.82 77.68 24.91
CA ALA A 315 -35.20 77.80 25.38
C ALA A 315 -35.36 78.79 26.54
N GLU A 316 -34.41 78.80 27.50
CA GLU A 316 -34.38 79.77 28.61
C GLU A 316 -34.17 81.19 28.11
N LEU A 317 -33.22 81.40 27.19
CA LEU A 317 -32.99 82.70 26.53
C LEU A 317 -34.22 83.16 25.74
N LYS A 318 -34.90 82.27 25.00
CA LYS A 318 -36.16 82.59 24.32
C LYS A 318 -37.28 82.94 25.29
N HIS A 319 -37.36 82.26 26.43
CA HIS A 319 -38.31 82.60 27.49
C HIS A 319 -38.03 83.97 28.10
N GLN A 320 -36.75 84.31 28.35
CA GLN A 320 -36.36 85.65 28.80
C GLN A 320 -36.65 86.72 27.74
N LEU A 321 -36.40 86.43 26.47
CA LEU A 321 -36.69 87.35 25.36
C LEU A 321 -38.19 87.64 25.28
N THR A 322 -39.01 86.59 25.33
CA THR A 322 -40.47 86.72 25.29
C THR A 322 -41.03 87.43 26.53
N SER A 323 -40.46 87.23 27.73
CA SER A 323 -40.87 88.01 28.90
C SER A 323 -40.53 89.50 28.74
N VAL A 324 -39.34 89.82 28.24
CA VAL A 324 -38.94 91.22 27.97
C VAL A 324 -39.82 91.83 26.88
N ASP A 325 -40.15 91.09 25.82
CA ASP A 325 -41.08 91.53 24.78
C ASP A 325 -42.48 91.79 25.35
N THR A 326 -42.99 90.93 26.24
CA THR A 326 -44.29 91.17 26.90
C THR A 326 -44.27 92.36 27.84
N GLU A 327 -43.17 92.60 28.58
CA GLU A 327 -43.01 93.81 29.40
C GLU A 327 -42.94 95.08 28.52
N LEU A 328 -42.28 95.00 27.37
CA LEU A 328 -42.28 96.05 26.36
C LEU A 328 -43.71 96.33 25.86
N GLU A 329 -44.46 95.29 25.48
CA GLU A 329 -45.85 95.43 24.98
C GLU A 329 -46.80 96.01 26.03
N VAL A 330 -46.64 95.67 27.32
CA VAL A 330 -47.39 96.26 28.43
C VAL A 330 -47.02 97.74 28.61
N SER A 331 -45.74 98.10 28.51
CA SER A 331 -45.26 99.49 28.55
C SER A 331 -45.81 100.32 27.37
N TYR A 332 -45.80 99.75 26.16
CA TYR A 332 -46.39 100.37 24.96
C TYR A 332 -47.92 100.49 25.05
N CYS A 333 -48.64 99.56 25.70
CA CYS A 333 -50.08 99.66 25.95
C CYS A 333 -50.43 100.73 26.98
N LEU A 334 -49.64 100.89 28.06
CA LEU A 334 -49.81 101.96 29.04
C LEU A 334 -49.60 103.36 28.42
N PHE A 335 -48.70 103.48 27.44
CA PHE A 335 -48.49 104.72 26.69
C PHE A 335 -49.62 105.07 25.70
N ARG A 336 -50.56 104.15 25.45
CA ARG A 336 -51.62 104.29 24.44
C ARG A 336 -53.03 104.48 25.01
N MET A 337 -53.16 104.93 26.26
CA MET A 337 -54.46 105.43 26.74
C MET A 337 -54.85 106.71 25.97
N PRO A 338 -56.06 106.78 25.37
CA PRO A 338 -56.46 107.93 24.57
C PRO A 338 -56.92 109.11 25.45
N CYS A 339 -56.08 110.13 25.59
CA CYS A 339 -56.54 111.47 25.98
C CYS A 339 -57.19 112.19 24.77
N ARG A 340 -58.53 112.23 24.74
CA ARG A 340 -59.35 113.22 24.00
C ARG A 340 -60.26 113.89 25.03
N ARG A 341 -60.47 115.20 25.12
CA ARG A 341 -59.96 116.42 24.47
C ARG A 341 -60.51 117.58 25.34
N GLY A 342 -59.70 118.58 25.70
CA GLY A 342 -60.24 119.83 26.25
C GLY A 342 -59.23 120.72 26.97
N SER A 343 -58.77 121.77 26.28
CA SER A 343 -58.23 123.05 26.77
C SER A 343 -56.93 123.11 27.61
N ALA A 344 -55.83 123.45 26.90
CA ALA A 344 -54.70 124.34 27.27
C ALA A 344 -53.77 123.91 28.45
N PRO A 345 -52.60 124.57 28.64
CA PRO A 345 -51.32 124.17 28.06
C PRO A 345 -50.27 123.81 29.13
N PHE A 346 -49.45 122.76 28.97
CA PHE A 346 -48.21 122.64 29.77
C PHE A 346 -47.16 121.76 29.09
N VAL A 347 -45.95 122.30 29.08
CA VAL A 347 -44.67 121.66 28.76
C VAL A 347 -44.32 120.65 29.85
N LEU A 348 -43.83 119.46 29.50
CA LEU A 348 -42.86 118.76 30.36
C LEU A 348 -41.89 117.92 29.54
N LEU A 349 -40.65 118.37 29.57
CA LEU A 349 -39.42 117.70 29.20
C LEU A 349 -39.00 116.82 30.39
N VAL A 350 -38.76 115.52 30.20
CA VAL A 350 -37.93 114.73 31.13
C VAL A 350 -37.11 113.70 30.34
N CYS A 351 -35.80 113.96 30.34
CA CYS A 351 -34.70 113.03 30.09
C CYS A 351 -34.71 111.82 31.06
N LEU A 352 -33.68 110.96 30.92
CA LEU A 352 -33.20 109.89 31.82
C LEU A 352 -33.63 108.50 31.31
N TYR A 353 -32.77 107.49 31.19
CA TYR A 353 -31.38 107.22 31.56
C TYR A 353 -31.03 105.91 30.81
N GLN A 354 -29.91 105.76 30.11
CA GLN A 354 -28.55 105.46 30.61
C GLN A 354 -28.23 103.95 30.56
N GLN A 355 -27.07 103.67 29.95
CA GLN A 355 -26.27 102.43 29.85
C GLN A 355 -26.71 101.33 28.89
#